data_AF-A0A945MLT8-F1
#
_entry.id   AF-A0A945MLT8-F1
#
_cell.length_a   1.000
_cell.length_b   1.000
_cell.length_c   1.000
_cell.angle_alpha   90.00
_cell.angle_beta   90.00
_cell.angle_gamma   90.00
#
_symmetry.space_group_name_H-M   'P 1'
#
loop_
_entity.id
_entity.type
_entity.pdbx_description
1 polymer ?
#
loop_
_entity_poly.entity_id
_entity_poly.type
_entity_poly.pdbx_seq_one_letter_code
_entity_poly.pdbx_strand_id
1 'polypeptide(L)' 'MSVSRLAPLGVSLAIETAYAPSVAAAQRIVDLSWTHSHYGYRRIRALLTEEGWQVRRRQVQRVRRIEGL' A
#
# COMPACT_ATOMS: atom_id res chain seq x y z
N MET A 1 -14.83 43.07 -2.52
CA MET A 1 -15.76 41.91 -2.59
C MET A 1 -14.93 40.66 -2.75
N SER A 2 -14.49 40.04 -1.65
CA SER A 2 -13.69 38.81 -1.70
C SER A 2 -14.51 37.68 -1.09
N VAL A 3 -14.95 36.76 -1.94
CA VAL A 3 -15.82 35.65 -1.55
C VAL A 3 -14.96 34.59 -0.90
N SER A 4 -15.27 34.31 0.36
CA SER A 4 -14.77 33.19 1.15
C SER A 4 -14.81 31.89 0.35
N ARG A 5 -13.68 31.18 0.29
CA ARG A 5 -13.66 29.74 0.04
C ARG A 5 -13.16 29.05 1.31
N LEU A 6 -14.10 28.75 2.20
CA LEU A 6 -13.87 27.80 3.29
C LEU A 6 -13.67 26.41 2.65
N ALA A 7 -12.43 25.95 2.59
CA ALA A 7 -12.12 24.60 2.17
C ALA A 7 -12.66 23.59 3.21
N PRO A 8 -13.23 22.45 2.79
CA PRO A 8 -13.79 21.48 3.72
C PRO A 8 -12.67 20.77 4.49
N LEU A 9 -12.78 20.81 5.82
CA LEU A 9 -12.02 20.01 6.79
C LEU A 9 -12.39 18.51 6.67
N GLY A 10 -12.05 17.88 5.54
CA GLY A 10 -12.41 16.47 5.29
C GLY A 10 -11.44 15.69 4.41
N VAL A 11 -10.48 16.35 3.75
CA VAL A 11 -9.55 15.65 2.84
C VAL A 11 -8.21 15.34 3.50
N SER A 12 -7.77 16.14 4.47
CA SER A 12 -6.42 15.99 5.05
C SER A 12 -6.28 14.80 6.01
N LEU A 13 -7.34 14.39 6.73
CA LEU A 13 -7.23 13.25 7.66
C LEU A 13 -7.21 11.88 6.95
N ALA A 14 -7.78 11.78 5.75
CA ALA A 14 -7.84 10.53 4.99
C ALA A 14 -6.51 10.22 4.26
N ILE A 15 -5.71 11.24 3.94
CA ILE A 15 -4.41 11.08 3.30
C ILE A 15 -3.35 10.63 4.32
N GLU A 16 -3.53 10.96 5.59
CA GLU A 16 -2.55 10.69 6.66
C GLU A 16 -2.48 9.19 7.04
N THR A 17 -3.56 8.42 6.83
CA THR A 17 -3.54 6.94 6.91
C THR A 17 -3.01 6.27 5.63
N ALA A 18 -2.96 6.98 4.51
CA ALA A 18 -2.69 6.41 3.18
C ALA A 18 -1.21 6.36 2.78
N TYR A 19 -0.28 6.93 3.57
CA TYR A 19 1.11 7.11 3.16
C TYR A 19 2.16 6.27 3.90
N ALA A 20 1.81 5.60 5.00
CA ALA A 20 2.72 4.65 5.62
C ALA A 20 2.39 3.24 5.12
N PRO A 21 3.25 2.58 4.32
CA PRO A 21 3.33 1.14 4.42
C PRO A 21 3.89 0.83 5.81
N SER A 22 2.99 0.86 6.79
CA SER A 22 3.25 0.42 8.14
C SER A 22 3.87 -0.97 8.05
N VAL A 23 4.76 -1.31 8.96
CA VAL A 23 5.46 -2.60 9.02
C VAL A 23 4.54 -3.80 8.71
N ALA A 24 3.25 -3.70 9.06
CA ALA A 24 2.20 -4.65 8.71
C ALA A 24 2.05 -4.94 7.20
N ALA A 25 2.05 -3.94 6.32
CA ALA A 25 1.92 -4.15 4.88
C ALA A 25 3.15 -4.85 4.29
N ALA A 26 4.35 -4.54 4.82
CA ALA A 26 5.58 -5.22 4.42
C ALA A 26 5.54 -6.69 4.86
N GLN A 27 5.18 -6.96 6.11
CA GLN A 27 5.04 -8.33 6.61
C GLN A 27 4.03 -9.13 5.77
N ARG A 28 2.88 -8.54 5.45
CA ARG A 28 1.87 -9.20 4.62
C ARG A 28 2.38 -9.53 3.21
N ILE A 29 3.19 -8.66 2.61
CA ILE A 29 3.85 -8.93 1.32
C ILE A 29 4.77 -10.15 1.43
N VAL A 30 5.55 -10.25 2.51
CA VAL A 30 6.46 -11.37 2.77
C VAL A 30 5.68 -12.67 2.94
N ASP A 31 4.66 -12.66 3.79
CA ASP A 31 3.82 -13.83 4.06
C ASP A 31 3.16 -14.37 2.78
N LEU A 32 2.56 -13.48 1.98
CA LEU A 32 1.93 -13.86 0.72
C LEU A 32 2.95 -14.36 -0.31
N SER A 33 4.16 -13.81 -0.32
CA SER A 33 5.21 -14.23 -1.25
C SER A 33 5.77 -15.61 -0.91
N TRP A 34 5.92 -15.93 0.38
CA TRP A 34 6.31 -17.27 0.82
C TRP A 34 5.20 -18.30 0.63
N THR A 35 3.95 -17.94 0.95
CA THR A 35 2.78 -18.80 0.76
C THR A 35 2.54 -19.10 -0.72
N HIS A 36 2.82 -18.13 -1.59
CA HIS A 36 2.62 -18.23 -3.03
C HIS A 36 3.93 -17.99 -3.81
N SER A 37 4.91 -18.89 -3.65
CA SER A 37 6.23 -18.78 -4.27
C SER A 37 6.22 -18.61 -5.81
N HIS A 38 5.22 -19.16 -6.49
CA HIS A 38 5.04 -19.05 -7.94
C HIS A 38 4.37 -17.73 -8.39
N TYR A 39 3.93 -16.88 -7.45
CA TYR A 39 3.30 -15.60 -7.77
C TYR A 39 4.34 -14.49 -7.93
N GLY A 40 4.28 -13.82 -9.08
CA GLY A 40 5.01 -12.58 -9.31
C GLY A 40 4.37 -11.39 -8.57
N TYR A 41 5.10 -10.27 -8.49
CA TYR A 41 4.66 -9.06 -7.79
C TYR A 41 3.28 -8.54 -8.23
N ARG A 42 2.88 -8.81 -9.47
CA ARG A 42 1.56 -8.43 -10.01
C ARG A 42 0.42 -9.11 -9.26
N ARG A 43 0.53 -10.43 -9.05
CA ARG A 43 -0.51 -11.24 -8.41
C ARG A 43 -0.53 -11.02 -6.90
N ILE A 44 0.63 -10.90 -6.27
CA ILE A 44 0.74 -10.48 -4.86
C ILE A 44 0.09 -9.10 -4.64
N ARG A 45 0.31 -8.13 -5.53
CA ARG A 45 -0.33 -6.81 -5.43
C ARG A 45 -1.84 -6.87 -5.61
N ALA A 46 -2.36 -7.75 -6.48
CA ALA A 46 -3.79 -7.94 -6.65
C ALA A 46 -4.43 -8.46 -5.35
N LEU A 47 -3.85 -9.49 -4.74
CA LEU A 47 -4.30 -10.02 -3.44
C LEU A 47 -4.32 -8.95 -2.36
N LEU A 48 -3.25 -8.15 -2.26
CA LEU A 48 -3.19 -7.05 -1.30
C LEU A 48 -4.26 -5.98 -1.57
N THR A 49 -4.58 -5.71 -2.84
CA THR A 49 -5.63 -4.75 -3.20
C THR A 49 -7.02 -5.30 -2.87
N GLU A 50 -7.26 -6.60 -3.10
CA GLU A 50 -8.49 -7.31 -2.71
C GLU A 50 -8.68 -7.34 -1.19
N GLU A 51 -7.60 -7.49 -0.43
CA GLU A 51 -7.56 -7.35 1.04
C GLU A 51 -7.71 -5.89 1.53
N GLY A 52 -7.81 -4.91 0.64
CA GLY A 52 -8.00 -3.49 0.98
C GLY A 52 -6.71 -2.71 1.30
N TRP A 53 -5.53 -3.31 1.10
CA TRP A 53 -4.26 -2.63 1.31
C TRP A 53 -3.94 -1.66 0.18
N GLN A 54 -3.57 -0.42 0.54
CA GLN A 54 -3.09 0.58 -0.41
C GLN A 54 -1.58 0.43 -0.66
N VAL A 55 -1.18 -0.58 -1.46
CA VAL A 55 0.22 -0.84 -1.79
C VAL A 55 0.62 -0.42 -3.20
N ARG A 56 1.74 0.30 -3.30
CA ARG A 56 2.33 0.69 -4.58
C ARG A 56 3.15 -0.46 -5.17
N ARG A 57 3.18 -0.58 -6.50
CA ARG A 57 4.05 -1.55 -7.20
C ARG A 57 5.50 -1.49 -6.70
N ARG A 58 6.07 -0.28 -6.59
CA ARG A 58 7.46 -0.08 -6.16
C ARG A 58 7.73 -0.61 -4.75
N GLN A 59 6.74 -0.55 -3.86
CA GLN A 59 6.85 -1.05 -2.50
C GLN A 59 6.92 -2.58 -2.47
N VAL A 60 6.01 -3.27 -3.17
CA VAL A 60 6.02 -4.74 -3.28
C VAL A 60 7.35 -5.24 -3.85
N GLN A 61 7.85 -4.58 -4.91
CA GLN A 61 9.13 -4.92 -5.52
C GLN A 61 10.32 -4.68 -4.59
N ARG A 62 10.29 -3.58 -3.81
CA ARG A 62 11.35 -3.26 -2.84
C ARG A 62 11.40 -4.29 -1.71
N VAL A 63 10.26 -4.63 -1.12
CA VAL A 63 10.17 -5.63 -0.04
C VAL A 63 10.71 -6.97 -0.53
N ARG A 64 10.21 -7.48 -1.67
CA ARG A 64 10.69 -8.76 -2.21
C ARG A 64 12.19 -8.79 -2.51
N ARG A 65 12.75 -7.70 -3.05
CA ARG A 65 14.20 -7.60 -3.30
C ARG A 65 15.02 -7.64 -2.01
N ILE A 66 14.54 -7.00 -0.94
CA ILE A 66 15.22 -7.01 0.37
C ILE A 66 15.20 -8.43 0.96
N GLU A 67 14.09 -9.16 0.76
CA GLU A 67 13.86 -10.50 1.31
C GLU A 67 14.42 -11.64 0.43
N GLY A 68 14.98 -11.34 -0.75
CA GLY A 68 15.56 -12.35 -1.64
C GLY A 68 14.54 -13.17 -2.45
N LEU A 69 13.35 -12.62 -2.71
CA LEU A 69 12.21 -13.25 -3.40
C LEU A 69 12.01 -12.82 -4.86
#